data_AF-A0AAC8Q9D7-F1
#
_entry.id   AF-A0AAC8Q9D7-F1
#
_cell.length_a   1.000
_cell.length_b   1.000
_cell.length_c   1.000
_cell.angle_alpha   90.00
_cell.angle_beta   90.00
_cell.angle_gamma   90.00
#
_symmetry.space_group_name_H-M   'P 1'
#
loop_
_entity.id
_entity.type
_entity.pdbx_description
1 polymer ?
#
loop_
_entity_poly.entity_id
_entity_poly.type
_entity_poly.pdbx_seq_one_letter_code
_entity_poly.pdbx_strand_id
1 'polypeptide(L)'
;MSVVVLLAFLQACGGGGTSVEGYFATLPPGTPLPSGAECAGRVRRSSWEPRPGNATANQTRGQPGVRLEGASDEYNAQYAGRIDGDFTGTTDEIIQWGACKWGLDEDIVRAMAVVESGWRQDELGEDWSTFGIMQVRSSVHAGTYPYTKDSTAYGIDYALAWRRACYEGDFTWMNSPYKHGGYDKGDEWGCVGAWFSGDWYDGDESVPYSGAKPYIQQVKQRLAERSWTRADF
;
A
#
# COMPACT_ATOMS: atom_id res chain seq x y z
N MET A 1 -43.58 -49.84 10.97
CA MET A 1 -42.13 -49.55 10.88
C MET A 1 -42.01 -48.12 10.35
N SER A 2 -41.77 -47.17 11.24
CA SER A 2 -41.58 -45.77 10.87
C SER A 2 -40.35 -45.27 11.60
N VAL A 3 -39.32 -45.00 10.81
CA VAL A 3 -37.99 -44.60 11.27
C VAL A 3 -38.03 -43.13 11.69
N VAL A 4 -37.60 -42.88 12.92
CA VAL A 4 -37.34 -41.55 13.47
C VAL A 4 -36.07 -41.01 12.80
N VAL A 5 -36.19 -39.92 12.05
CA VAL A 5 -35.04 -39.15 11.54
C VAL A 5 -34.74 -38.05 12.57
N LEU A 6 -33.72 -38.27 13.38
CA LEU A 6 -33.13 -37.23 14.23
C LEU A 6 -32.35 -36.28 13.31
N LEU A 7 -32.87 -35.06 13.11
CA LEU A 7 -32.10 -33.96 12.54
C LEU A 7 -31.12 -33.45 13.61
N ALA A 8 -29.85 -33.81 13.45
CA ALA A 8 -28.76 -33.20 14.20
C ALA A 8 -28.51 -31.79 13.65
N PHE A 9 -28.82 -30.77 14.44
CA PHE A 9 -28.33 -29.41 14.19
C PHE A 9 -26.82 -29.38 14.46
N LEU A 10 -26.02 -29.35 13.40
CA LEU A 10 -24.62 -28.93 13.46
C LEU A 10 -24.61 -27.42 13.73
N GLN A 11 -24.45 -27.05 15.01
CA GLN A 11 -24.05 -25.70 15.39
C GLN A 11 -22.60 -25.51 14.92
N ALA A 12 -22.43 -24.83 13.79
CA ALA A 12 -21.11 -24.36 13.38
C ALA A 12 -20.66 -23.28 14.39
N CYS A 13 -19.64 -23.58 15.19
CA CYS A 13 -18.85 -22.56 15.86
C CYS A 13 -18.10 -21.79 14.76
N GLY A 14 -18.76 -20.77 14.19
CA GLY A 14 -18.12 -19.77 13.37
C GLY A 14 -17.17 -18.98 14.26
N GLY A 15 -15.87 -19.31 14.19
CA GLY A 15 -14.81 -18.49 14.76
C GLY A 15 -14.84 -17.13 14.10
N GLY A 16 -15.42 -16.15 14.79
CA GLY A 16 -15.17 -14.75 14.49
C GLY A 16 -13.67 -14.53 14.63
N GLY A 17 -13.00 -14.27 13.50
CA GLY A 17 -11.62 -13.82 13.51
C GLY A 17 -11.54 -12.59 14.40
N THR A 18 -10.81 -12.72 15.50
CA THR A 18 -10.46 -11.61 16.37
C THR A 18 -9.67 -10.61 15.54
N SER A 19 -10.30 -9.50 15.15
CA SER A 19 -9.56 -8.29 14.79
C SER A 19 -8.68 -7.95 15.99
N VAL A 20 -7.36 -8.08 15.85
CA VAL A 20 -6.43 -7.54 16.84
C VAL A 20 -6.74 -6.05 16.91
N GLU A 21 -7.22 -5.57 18.07
CA GLU A 21 -7.68 -4.19 18.24
C GLU A 21 -6.64 -3.22 17.66
N GLY A 22 -7.05 -2.47 16.64
CA GLY A 22 -6.24 -1.45 16.00
C GLY A 22 -5.54 -1.84 14.71
N TYR A 23 -5.47 -3.11 14.28
CA TYR A 23 -4.88 -3.50 12.98
C TYR A 23 -5.72 -3.05 11.78
N PHE A 24 -5.06 -2.61 10.69
CA PHE A 24 -5.73 -2.28 9.42
C PHE A 24 -5.53 -3.38 8.38
N ALA A 25 -6.60 -4.12 8.08
CA ALA A 25 -6.63 -5.09 6.98
C ALA A 25 -7.13 -4.43 5.68
N THR A 26 -6.82 -5.04 4.54
CA THR A 26 -7.36 -4.60 3.25
C THR A 26 -8.88 -4.65 3.23
N LEU A 27 -9.49 -3.52 2.87
CA LEU A 27 -10.93 -3.40 2.66
C LEU A 27 -11.28 -3.85 1.24
N PRO A 28 -12.36 -4.62 1.03
CA PRO A 28 -12.79 -5.04 -0.31
C PRO A 28 -12.97 -3.87 -1.29
N PRO A 29 -12.84 -4.12 -2.61
CA PRO A 29 -13.16 -3.12 -3.63
C PRO A 29 -14.56 -2.54 -3.46
N GLY A 30 -14.71 -1.23 -3.72
CA GLY A 30 -15.96 -0.48 -3.57
C GLY A 30 -16.32 -0.08 -2.14
N THR A 31 -15.52 -0.47 -1.14
CA THR A 31 -15.74 -0.05 0.25
C THR A 31 -15.46 1.46 0.41
N PRO A 32 -16.36 2.24 1.04
CA PRO A 32 -16.07 3.63 1.38
C PRO A 32 -14.81 3.77 2.22
N LEU A 33 -13.88 4.61 1.76
CA LEU A 33 -12.58 4.80 2.40
C LEU A 33 -12.63 5.82 3.55
N PRO A 34 -12.04 5.52 4.72
CA PRO A 34 -11.86 6.48 5.82
C PRO A 34 -11.19 7.77 5.37
N SER A 35 -11.47 8.90 6.02
CA SER A 35 -10.72 10.14 5.78
C SER A 35 -9.33 10.09 6.43
N GLY A 36 -8.40 10.93 5.97
CA GLY A 36 -7.10 11.08 6.63
C GLY A 36 -7.23 11.50 8.11
N ALA A 37 -8.19 12.37 8.43
CA ALA A 37 -8.46 12.80 9.81
C ALA A 37 -9.02 11.68 10.69
N GLU A 38 -9.91 10.83 10.14
CA GLU A 38 -10.40 9.65 10.85
C GLU A 38 -9.25 8.68 11.16
N CYS A 39 -8.38 8.43 10.18
CA CYS A 39 -7.24 7.54 10.36
C CYS A 39 -6.19 8.10 11.33
N ALA A 40 -5.98 9.43 11.36
CA ALA A 40 -5.08 10.07 12.32
C ALA A 40 -5.47 9.80 13.79
N GLY A 41 -6.77 9.61 14.05
CA GLY A 41 -7.32 9.23 15.36
C GLY A 41 -7.26 7.72 15.66
N ARG A 42 -6.96 6.87 14.66
CA ARG A 42 -6.90 5.40 14.79
C ARG A 42 -5.47 4.86 14.83
N VAL A 43 -4.47 5.65 14.46
CA VAL A 43 -3.06 5.27 14.52
C VAL A 43 -2.65 4.90 15.95
N ARG A 44 -1.94 3.78 16.07
CA ARG A 44 -1.33 3.33 17.32
C ARG A 44 -0.02 4.09 17.52
N ARG A 45 -0.06 5.05 18.44
CA ARG A 45 1.05 5.97 18.69
C ARG A 45 2.24 5.27 19.34
N SER A 46 3.45 5.66 18.95
CA SER A 46 4.71 5.13 19.46
C SER A 46 5.78 6.21 19.50
N SER A 47 6.58 6.24 20.57
CA SER A 47 7.77 7.10 20.64
C SER A 47 8.99 6.50 19.92
N TRP A 48 8.87 5.27 19.40
CA TRP A 48 9.95 4.59 18.72
C TRP A 48 9.97 4.98 17.23
N GLU A 49 11.08 5.58 16.80
CA GLU A 49 11.39 5.91 15.41
C GLU A 49 12.65 5.14 14.99
N PRO A 50 12.54 4.05 14.20
CA PRO A 50 13.70 3.28 13.74
C PRO A 50 14.52 4.03 12.67
N ARG A 51 13.99 5.12 12.10
CA ARG A 51 14.65 5.92 11.07
C ARG A 51 14.73 7.39 11.48
N PRO A 52 15.64 7.76 12.40
CA PRO A 52 15.81 9.16 12.82
C PRO A 52 16.11 10.12 11.67
N GLY A 53 16.72 9.64 10.58
CA GLY A 53 16.96 10.43 9.36
C GLY A 53 15.66 10.96 8.71
N ASN A 54 14.52 10.34 8.96
CA ASN A 54 13.23 10.77 8.43
C ASN A 54 12.62 11.95 9.20
N ALA A 55 13.22 12.40 10.32
CA ALA A 55 12.59 13.33 11.25
C ALA A 55 11.99 14.58 10.60
N THR A 56 12.72 15.24 9.69
CA THR A 56 12.22 16.42 8.96
C THR A 56 11.05 16.02 8.06
N ALA A 57 11.22 14.99 7.23
CA ALA A 57 10.21 14.59 6.26
C ALA A 57 8.94 14.00 6.89
N ASN A 58 9.06 13.39 8.07
CA ASN A 58 7.92 12.94 8.88
C ASN A 58 7.10 14.09 9.47
N GLN A 59 7.66 15.31 9.51
CA GLN A 59 6.96 16.53 9.92
C GLN A 59 6.50 17.39 8.74
N THR A 60 6.95 17.08 7.53
CA THR A 60 6.56 17.77 6.30
C THR A 60 5.25 17.17 5.77
N ARG A 61 4.24 18.01 5.59
CA ARG A 61 2.97 17.65 4.90
C ARG A 61 3.12 17.86 3.39
N GLY A 62 2.26 17.22 2.60
CA GLY A 62 2.30 17.31 1.15
C GLY A 62 1.42 18.41 0.55
N GLN A 63 1.24 18.36 -0.77
CA GLN A 63 0.33 19.21 -1.52
C GLN A 63 -0.85 18.40 -2.05
N PRO A 64 -2.10 18.82 -1.79
CA PRO A 64 -3.28 18.12 -2.28
C PRO A 64 -3.44 18.19 -3.81
N GLY A 65 -4.09 17.17 -4.37
CA GLY A 65 -4.70 17.24 -5.70
C GLY A 65 -3.82 16.78 -6.87
N VAL A 66 -2.75 16.02 -6.60
CA VAL A 66 -2.00 15.34 -7.67
C VAL A 66 -2.87 14.27 -8.31
N ARG A 67 -2.79 14.15 -9.64
CA ARG A 67 -3.48 13.08 -10.36
C ARG A 67 -2.72 11.77 -10.22
N LEU A 68 -3.48 10.68 -10.17
CA LEU A 68 -2.95 9.32 -10.25
C LEU A 68 -2.74 8.96 -11.72
N GLU A 69 -1.48 8.72 -12.06
CA GLU A 69 -1.10 8.35 -13.41
C GLU A 69 -1.59 6.93 -13.73
N GLY A 70 -2.20 6.78 -14.90
CA GLY A 70 -2.88 5.54 -15.31
C GLY A 70 -4.29 5.34 -14.74
N ALA A 71 -4.75 6.17 -13.80
CA ALA A 71 -6.12 6.12 -13.32
C ALA A 71 -7.09 6.83 -14.29
N SER A 72 -8.35 6.38 -14.31
CA SER A 72 -9.43 7.01 -15.06
C SER A 72 -9.69 8.44 -14.60
N ASP A 73 -10.36 9.23 -15.43
CA ASP A 73 -10.79 10.58 -15.06
C ASP A 73 -11.82 10.54 -13.92
N GLU A 74 -12.68 9.53 -13.92
CA GLU A 74 -13.68 9.30 -12.89
C GLU A 74 -13.02 9.01 -11.53
N TYR A 75 -12.02 8.12 -11.50
CA TYR A 75 -11.29 7.82 -10.26
C TYR A 75 -10.52 9.04 -9.78
N ASN A 76 -9.84 9.76 -10.67
CA ASN A 76 -9.13 10.99 -10.33
C ASN A 76 -10.08 12.06 -9.78
N ALA A 77 -11.24 12.27 -10.40
CA ALA A 77 -12.23 13.24 -9.94
C ALA A 77 -12.72 12.94 -8.51
N GLN A 78 -12.78 11.66 -8.14
CA GLN A 78 -13.21 11.22 -6.82
C GLN A 78 -12.09 11.23 -5.78
N TYR A 79 -10.88 10.80 -6.13
CA TYR A 79 -9.83 10.46 -5.15
C TYR A 79 -8.57 11.32 -5.20
N ALA A 80 -8.27 12.03 -6.28
CA ALA A 80 -7.03 12.84 -6.38
C ALA A 80 -6.94 13.91 -5.28
N GLY A 81 -8.07 14.54 -4.95
CA GLY A 81 -8.15 15.54 -3.87
C GLY A 81 -7.89 14.97 -2.47
N ARG A 82 -7.89 13.65 -2.30
CA ARG A 82 -7.56 13.00 -1.04
C ARG A 82 -6.06 12.78 -0.88
N ILE A 83 -5.23 12.95 -1.91
CA ILE A 83 -3.77 12.75 -1.81
C ILE A 83 -3.13 14.05 -1.35
N ASP A 84 -2.83 14.16 -0.05
CA ASP A 84 -2.43 15.40 0.62
C ASP A 84 -1.22 15.22 1.54
N GLY A 85 -0.87 14.00 1.97
CA GLY A 85 0.16 13.76 2.97
C GLY A 85 -0.12 14.47 4.29
N ASP A 86 -1.39 14.66 4.67
CA ASP A 86 -1.81 15.49 5.81
C ASP A 86 -1.71 14.76 7.17
N PHE A 87 -0.55 14.16 7.45
CA PHE A 87 -0.26 13.51 8.73
C PHE A 87 1.20 13.68 9.13
N THR A 88 1.44 13.75 10.43
CA THR A 88 2.79 13.78 11.01
C THR A 88 2.87 12.83 12.20
N GLY A 89 4.03 12.20 12.38
CA GLY A 89 4.22 11.14 13.37
C GLY A 89 5.57 10.46 13.21
N THR A 90 5.73 9.27 13.77
CA THR A 90 6.85 8.38 13.40
C THR A 90 6.61 7.74 12.03
N THR A 91 7.65 7.15 11.45
CA THR A 91 7.57 6.47 10.15
C THR A 91 6.52 5.35 10.17
N ASP A 92 6.44 4.58 11.27
CA ASP A 92 5.40 3.54 11.41
C ASP A 92 3.99 4.13 11.55
N GLU A 93 3.84 5.22 12.32
CA GLU A 93 2.56 5.92 12.46
C GLU A 93 2.05 6.46 11.11
N ILE A 94 2.96 6.96 10.26
CA ILE A 94 2.64 7.41 8.90
C ILE A 94 2.20 6.25 8.00
N ILE A 95 2.89 5.11 8.07
CA ILE A 95 2.51 3.89 7.34
C ILE A 95 1.12 3.42 7.76
N GLN A 96 0.83 3.36 9.06
CA GLN A 96 -0.48 3.02 9.60
C GLN A 96 -1.57 3.99 9.11
N TRP A 97 -1.29 5.29 9.14
CA TRP A 97 -2.21 6.33 8.67
C TRP A 97 -2.58 6.13 7.19
N GLY A 98 -1.58 5.95 6.34
CA GLY A 98 -1.78 5.72 4.90
C GLY A 98 -2.54 4.43 4.62
N ALA A 99 -2.17 3.34 5.30
CA ALA A 99 -2.84 2.04 5.18
C ALA A 99 -4.34 2.15 5.54
N CYS A 100 -4.66 2.80 6.65
CA CYS A 100 -6.05 3.07 7.04
C CYS A 100 -6.78 3.94 6.01
N LYS A 101 -6.15 5.03 5.54
CA LYS A 101 -6.77 6.02 4.64
C LYS A 101 -7.15 5.42 3.29
N TRP A 102 -6.38 4.44 2.82
CA TRP A 102 -6.60 3.76 1.53
C TRP A 102 -7.17 2.35 1.68
N GLY A 103 -7.49 1.93 2.91
CA GLY A 103 -8.12 0.65 3.20
C GLY A 103 -7.28 -0.53 2.72
N LEU A 104 -5.99 -0.49 3.04
CA LEU A 104 -4.97 -1.44 2.60
C LEU A 104 -4.29 -2.06 3.82
N ASP A 105 -3.84 -3.30 3.68
CA ASP A 105 -3.19 -4.03 4.76
C ASP A 105 -1.89 -3.37 5.22
N GLU A 106 -1.84 -2.91 6.47
CA GLU A 106 -0.72 -2.13 6.99
C GLU A 106 0.60 -2.92 6.99
N ASP A 107 0.57 -4.24 7.16
CA ASP A 107 1.80 -5.04 7.17
C ASP A 107 2.32 -5.29 5.75
N ILE A 108 1.44 -5.39 4.75
CA ILE A 108 1.86 -5.37 3.34
C ILE A 108 2.52 -4.02 3.01
N VAL A 109 1.96 -2.90 3.46
CA VAL A 109 2.59 -1.57 3.26
C VAL A 109 3.96 -1.51 3.93
N ARG A 110 4.08 -1.97 5.18
CA ARG A 110 5.37 -2.03 5.88
C ARG A 110 6.40 -2.86 5.14
N ALA A 111 6.00 -4.04 4.66
CA ALA A 111 6.86 -4.94 3.90
C ALA A 111 7.32 -4.30 2.58
N MET A 112 6.41 -3.63 1.85
CA MET A 112 6.78 -2.86 0.66
C MET A 112 7.80 -1.79 0.99
N ALA A 113 7.56 -0.94 2.00
CA ALA A 113 8.50 0.10 2.40
C ALA A 113 9.88 -0.47 2.83
N VAL A 114 9.93 -1.71 3.37
CA VAL A 114 11.20 -2.38 3.63
C VAL A 114 11.94 -2.71 2.32
N VAL A 115 11.23 -3.25 1.33
CA VAL A 115 11.81 -3.58 0.02
C VAL A 115 12.24 -2.32 -0.73
N GLU A 116 11.41 -1.27 -0.73
CA GLU A 116 11.65 -0.05 -1.50
C GLU A 116 12.82 0.77 -0.99
N SER A 117 12.95 0.92 0.34
CA SER A 117 13.99 1.80 0.90
C SER A 117 14.52 1.41 2.27
N GLY A 118 14.06 0.28 2.81
CA GLY A 118 14.31 -0.04 4.21
C GLY A 118 13.72 1.00 5.17
N TRP A 119 12.59 1.63 4.79
CA TRP A 119 11.93 2.75 5.47
C TRP A 119 12.68 4.09 5.44
N ARG A 120 13.70 4.26 4.59
CA ARG A 120 14.43 5.53 4.46
C ARG A 120 13.71 6.48 3.51
N GLN A 121 13.49 7.72 3.94
CA GLN A 121 12.86 8.76 3.12
C GLN A 121 13.89 9.51 2.25
N ASP A 122 15.17 9.45 2.58
CA ASP A 122 16.24 10.05 1.79
C ASP A 122 16.75 9.15 0.66
N GLU A 123 16.16 7.96 0.49
CA GLU A 123 16.52 7.00 -0.55
C GLU A 123 16.26 7.59 -1.94
N LEU A 124 17.25 7.44 -2.83
CA LEU A 124 17.23 7.88 -4.21
C LEU A 124 17.45 6.66 -5.11
N GLY A 125 16.56 6.45 -6.07
CA GLY A 125 16.77 5.44 -7.08
C GLY A 125 17.95 5.79 -7.99
N GLU A 126 18.49 4.78 -8.67
CA GLU A 126 19.68 4.91 -9.54
C GLU A 126 19.50 5.91 -10.69
N ASP A 127 18.25 6.19 -11.07
CA ASP A 127 17.88 7.09 -12.15
C ASP A 127 17.81 8.57 -11.71
N TRP A 128 18.09 8.88 -10.45
CA TRP A 128 17.98 10.22 -9.85
C TRP A 128 16.59 10.86 -9.99
N SER A 129 15.57 10.08 -10.35
CA SER A 129 14.19 10.53 -10.55
C SER A 129 13.18 9.73 -9.72
N THR A 130 13.65 8.79 -8.92
CA THR A 130 12.86 7.95 -8.02
C THR A 130 13.17 8.30 -6.57
N PHE A 131 12.13 8.60 -5.78
CA PHE A 131 12.31 9.24 -4.48
C PHE A 131 11.55 8.56 -3.34
N GLY A 132 12.20 8.56 -2.18
CA GLY A 132 11.52 8.43 -0.89
C GLY A 132 11.17 7.02 -0.50
N ILE A 133 10.39 6.92 0.58
CA ILE A 133 10.08 5.69 1.29
C ILE A 133 9.39 4.61 0.43
N MET A 134 8.70 5.02 -0.63
CA MET A 134 8.01 4.11 -1.56
C MET A 134 8.61 4.10 -2.96
N GLN A 135 9.77 4.73 -3.17
CA GLN A 135 10.43 4.82 -4.48
C GLN A 135 9.49 5.31 -5.60
N VAL A 136 8.90 6.50 -5.41
CA VAL A 136 8.01 7.09 -6.41
C VAL A 136 8.83 7.73 -7.53
N ARG A 137 8.68 7.22 -8.76
CA ARG A 137 9.37 7.73 -9.95
C ARG A 137 8.66 8.96 -10.53
N SER A 138 9.26 10.14 -10.43
CA SER A 138 8.65 11.41 -10.84
C SER A 138 8.45 11.55 -12.36
N SER A 139 9.23 10.83 -13.16
CA SER A 139 9.06 10.78 -14.62
C SER A 139 7.84 9.98 -15.07
N VAL A 140 7.31 9.10 -14.20
CA VAL A 140 6.06 8.36 -14.42
C VAL A 140 4.91 9.03 -13.70
N HIS A 141 5.14 9.48 -12.46
CA HIS A 141 4.14 10.05 -11.57
C HIS A 141 4.24 11.58 -11.56
N ALA A 142 3.73 12.23 -12.62
CA ALA A 142 3.87 13.67 -12.79
C ALA A 142 3.25 14.47 -11.63
N GLY A 143 3.92 15.55 -11.24
CA GLY A 143 3.46 16.43 -10.16
C GLY A 143 3.73 15.92 -8.74
N THR A 144 4.30 14.73 -8.57
CA THR A 144 4.65 14.19 -7.25
C THR A 144 5.95 14.76 -6.67
N TYR A 145 6.88 15.19 -7.53
CA TYR A 145 8.10 15.88 -7.12
C TYR A 145 7.83 17.38 -6.88
N PRO A 146 8.40 18.00 -5.84
CA PRO A 146 9.35 17.45 -4.86
C PRO A 146 8.70 16.76 -3.65
N TYR A 147 7.38 16.71 -3.56
CA TYR A 147 6.68 16.26 -2.36
C TYR A 147 7.00 14.84 -1.92
N THR A 148 7.18 13.89 -2.84
CA THR A 148 7.57 12.51 -2.52
C THR A 148 9.02 12.39 -2.05
N LYS A 149 9.86 13.39 -2.35
CA LYS A 149 11.21 13.53 -1.80
C LYS A 149 11.19 14.14 -0.39
N ASP A 150 10.35 15.14 -0.17
CA ASP A 150 10.41 15.97 1.04
C ASP A 150 9.46 15.52 2.17
N SER A 151 8.45 14.70 1.88
CA SER A 151 7.43 14.24 2.83
C SER A 151 7.25 12.72 2.79
N THR A 152 7.53 12.06 3.92
CA THR A 152 7.28 10.63 4.10
C THR A 152 5.78 10.33 3.98
N ALA A 153 4.95 11.18 4.60
CA ALA A 153 3.49 11.01 4.56
C ALA A 153 2.95 11.12 3.14
N TYR A 154 3.44 12.07 2.34
CA TYR A 154 3.02 12.20 0.95
C TYR A 154 3.49 11.03 0.07
N GLY A 155 4.72 10.54 0.27
CA GLY A 155 5.23 9.37 -0.43
C GLY A 155 4.38 8.12 -0.20
N ILE A 156 4.01 7.86 1.06
CA ILE A 156 3.09 6.78 1.44
C ILE A 156 1.70 7.03 0.84
N ASP A 157 1.14 8.22 1.03
CA ASP A 157 -0.21 8.57 0.59
C ASP A 157 -0.40 8.37 -0.92
N TYR A 158 0.55 8.86 -1.73
CA TYR A 158 0.51 8.70 -3.18
C TYR A 158 0.60 7.24 -3.62
N ALA A 159 1.60 6.51 -3.10
CA ALA A 159 1.82 5.11 -3.49
C ALA A 159 0.59 4.24 -3.16
N LEU A 160 -0.03 4.48 -2.01
CA LEU A 160 -1.21 3.73 -1.58
C LEU A 160 -2.48 4.16 -2.31
N ALA A 161 -2.61 5.43 -2.68
CA ALA A 161 -3.68 5.90 -3.57
C ALA A 161 -3.60 5.21 -4.94
N TRP A 162 -2.40 5.12 -5.52
CA TRP A 162 -2.15 4.43 -6.79
C TRP A 162 -2.43 2.93 -6.67
N ARG A 163 -1.93 2.27 -5.62
CA ARG A 163 -2.21 0.86 -5.35
C ARG A 163 -3.69 0.59 -5.14
N ARG A 164 -4.40 1.50 -4.48
CA ARG A 164 -5.86 1.39 -4.30
C ARG A 164 -6.59 1.51 -5.63
N ALA A 165 -6.19 2.41 -6.54
CA ALA A 165 -6.79 2.49 -7.88
C ALA A 165 -6.61 1.17 -8.65
N CYS A 166 -5.41 0.58 -8.61
CA CYS A 166 -5.18 -0.76 -9.14
C CYS A 166 -6.11 -1.80 -8.48
N TYR A 167 -6.22 -1.81 -7.16
CA TYR A 167 -7.01 -2.79 -6.43
C TYR A 167 -8.53 -2.67 -6.72
N GLU A 168 -9.00 -1.46 -6.98
CA GLU A 168 -10.39 -1.17 -7.34
C GLU A 168 -10.76 -1.62 -8.76
N GLY A 169 -9.80 -2.04 -9.59
CA GLY A 169 -10.05 -2.44 -10.97
C GLY A 169 -9.94 -1.29 -11.99
N ASP A 170 -9.44 -0.13 -11.59
CA ASP A 170 -9.44 1.09 -12.42
C ASP A 170 -8.41 1.02 -13.56
N PHE A 171 -7.33 0.26 -13.39
CA PHE A 171 -6.23 0.14 -14.35
C PHE A 171 -6.52 -0.86 -15.46
N THR A 172 -7.65 -0.70 -16.14
CA THR A 172 -8.11 -1.60 -17.21
C THR A 172 -7.11 -1.73 -18.38
N TRP A 173 -6.19 -0.77 -18.54
CA TRP A 173 -5.07 -0.83 -19.47
C TRP A 173 -4.08 -2.00 -19.21
N MET A 174 -4.08 -2.58 -18.00
CA MET A 174 -3.32 -3.79 -17.68
C MET A 174 -3.81 -5.03 -18.43
N ASN A 175 -5.00 -4.98 -19.04
CA ASN A 175 -5.52 -6.01 -19.95
C ASN A 175 -5.23 -5.74 -21.43
N SER A 176 -4.40 -4.73 -21.75
CA SER A 176 -3.98 -4.50 -23.13
C SER A 176 -3.10 -5.64 -23.67
N PRO A 177 -3.01 -5.83 -25.01
CA PRO A 177 -2.15 -6.86 -25.60
C PRO A 177 -0.64 -6.72 -25.33
N TYR A 178 -0.21 -5.59 -24.76
CA TYR A 178 1.19 -5.29 -24.45
C TYR A 178 1.54 -5.53 -22.97
N LYS A 179 0.58 -6.02 -22.19
CA LYS A 179 0.72 -6.31 -20.76
C LYS A 179 0.56 -7.80 -20.52
N HIS A 180 0.89 -8.26 -19.32
CA HIS A 180 0.72 -9.65 -18.93
C HIS A 180 -0.74 -10.11 -19.08
N GLY A 181 -1.69 -9.20 -18.84
CA GLY A 181 -3.11 -9.47 -18.93
C GLY A 181 -3.64 -10.30 -17.77
N GLY A 182 -4.95 -10.56 -17.81
CA GLY A 182 -5.67 -11.28 -16.75
C GLY A 182 -6.03 -10.41 -15.55
N TYR A 183 -5.72 -9.11 -15.60
CA TYR A 183 -5.99 -8.15 -14.54
C TYR A 183 -7.46 -8.16 -14.13
N ASP A 184 -7.69 -8.37 -12.84
CA ASP A 184 -9.00 -8.36 -12.22
C ASP A 184 -8.96 -7.56 -10.91
N LYS A 185 -10.10 -6.97 -10.56
CA LYS A 185 -10.25 -6.18 -9.33
C LYS A 185 -10.10 -7.07 -8.10
N GLY A 186 -9.61 -6.49 -7.00
CA GLY A 186 -9.52 -7.20 -5.72
C GLY A 186 -8.30 -8.10 -5.55
N ASP A 187 -7.38 -8.14 -6.52
CA ASP A 187 -6.08 -8.80 -6.33
C ASP A 187 -5.04 -7.80 -5.79
N GLU A 188 -4.81 -7.88 -4.49
CA GLU A 188 -3.82 -7.03 -3.83
C GLU A 188 -2.38 -7.38 -4.26
N TRP A 189 -2.07 -8.66 -4.45
CA TRP A 189 -0.69 -9.07 -4.75
C TRP A 189 -0.25 -8.65 -6.14
N GLY A 190 -1.14 -8.78 -7.13
CA GLY A 190 -0.83 -8.27 -8.45
C GLY A 190 -0.67 -6.75 -8.46
N CYS A 191 -1.41 -6.01 -7.62
CA CYS A 191 -1.24 -4.56 -7.48
C CYS A 191 0.02 -4.15 -6.70
N VAL A 192 0.49 -4.99 -5.77
CA VAL A 192 1.83 -4.86 -5.17
C VAL A 192 2.91 -5.02 -6.24
N GLY A 193 2.80 -6.02 -7.11
CA GLY A 193 3.72 -6.22 -8.23
C GLY A 193 3.69 -5.07 -9.23
N ALA A 194 2.50 -4.60 -9.58
CA ALA A 194 2.32 -3.50 -10.53
C ALA A 194 2.89 -2.17 -10.05
N TRP A 195 2.99 -1.93 -8.73
CA TRP A 195 3.71 -0.77 -8.22
C TRP A 195 5.18 -0.77 -8.64
N PHE A 196 5.82 -1.94 -8.64
CA PHE A 196 7.23 -2.10 -8.99
C PHE A 196 7.48 -2.08 -10.50
N SER A 197 6.74 -2.87 -11.29
CA SER A 197 7.04 -3.05 -12.72
C SER A 197 6.11 -2.27 -13.67
N GLY A 198 5.00 -1.73 -13.17
CA GLY A 198 3.93 -1.20 -13.99
C GLY A 198 3.13 -2.26 -14.76
N ASP A 199 3.28 -3.54 -14.43
CA ASP A 199 2.51 -4.67 -14.97
C ASP A 199 2.19 -5.67 -13.84
N TRP A 200 1.15 -6.48 -14.01
CA TRP A 200 0.48 -7.15 -12.88
C TRP A 200 1.25 -8.37 -12.33
N TYR A 201 1.60 -9.32 -13.20
CA TYR A 201 2.32 -10.55 -12.87
C TYR A 201 3.39 -10.89 -13.92
N ASP A 202 4.00 -9.85 -14.49
CA ASP A 202 5.13 -9.99 -15.38
C ASP A 202 6.40 -10.48 -14.64
N GLY A 203 7.40 -10.85 -15.41
CA GLY A 203 8.67 -11.39 -14.91
C GLY A 203 8.64 -12.89 -14.61
N ASP A 204 9.82 -13.39 -14.23
CA ASP A 204 10.11 -14.76 -13.83
C ASP A 204 10.55 -14.77 -12.37
N GLU A 205 9.86 -15.55 -11.54
CA GLU A 205 10.15 -15.70 -10.11
C GLU A 205 11.58 -16.16 -9.81
N SER A 206 12.22 -16.87 -10.73
CA SER A 206 13.59 -17.34 -10.60
C SER A 206 14.64 -16.31 -10.97
N VAL A 207 14.23 -15.18 -11.57
CA VAL A 207 15.14 -14.13 -12.06
C VAL A 207 14.92 -12.84 -11.25
N PRO A 208 15.89 -12.43 -10.41
CA PRO A 208 15.80 -11.19 -9.64
C PRO A 208 15.54 -9.98 -10.53
N TYR A 209 14.69 -9.07 -10.05
CA TYR A 209 14.34 -7.80 -10.72
C TYR A 209 13.71 -7.92 -12.12
N SER A 210 13.24 -9.11 -12.51
CA SER A 210 12.68 -9.35 -13.85
C SER A 210 11.24 -8.86 -14.06
N GLY A 211 10.56 -8.35 -13.03
CA GLY A 211 9.19 -7.85 -13.09
C GLY A 211 8.46 -7.94 -11.76
N ALA A 212 7.13 -7.93 -11.81
CA ALA A 212 6.24 -7.98 -10.66
C ALA A 212 6.44 -9.24 -9.79
N LYS A 213 6.55 -10.41 -10.41
CA LYS A 213 6.64 -11.70 -9.69
C LYS A 213 7.80 -11.80 -8.68
N PRO A 214 9.07 -11.56 -9.06
CA PRO A 214 10.17 -11.58 -8.09
C PRO A 214 10.06 -10.47 -7.04
N TYR A 215 9.45 -9.32 -7.35
CA TYR A 215 9.18 -8.29 -6.35
C TYR A 215 8.13 -8.73 -5.32
N ILE A 216 7.02 -9.33 -5.77
CA ILE A 216 5.99 -9.90 -4.90
C ILE A 216 6.59 -10.92 -3.94
N GLN A 217 7.49 -11.78 -4.41
CA GLN A 217 8.18 -12.74 -3.55
C GLN A 217 9.03 -12.04 -2.46
N GLN A 218 9.75 -10.97 -2.80
CA GLN A 218 10.53 -10.19 -1.83
C GLN A 218 9.61 -9.53 -0.78
N VAL A 219 8.50 -8.94 -1.20
CA VAL A 219 7.52 -8.35 -0.26
C VAL A 219 6.94 -9.42 0.65
N LYS A 220 6.56 -10.60 0.12
CA LYS A 220 6.10 -11.74 0.94
C LYS A 220 7.15 -12.22 1.92
N GLN A 221 8.43 -12.24 1.52
CA GLN A 221 9.53 -12.56 2.42
C GLN A 221 9.64 -11.54 3.55
N ARG A 222 9.65 -10.23 3.24
CA ARG A 222 9.70 -9.17 4.27
C ARG A 222 8.48 -9.20 5.18
N LEU A 223 7.31 -9.55 4.63
CA LEU A 223 6.08 -9.75 5.39
C LEU A 223 6.18 -10.90 6.39
N ALA A 224 6.84 -12.00 6.03
CA ALA A 224 7.10 -13.12 6.93
C ALA A 224 8.16 -12.77 7.99
N GLU A 225 9.21 -12.03 7.61
CA GLU A 225 10.31 -11.64 8.50
C GLU A 225 9.90 -10.58 9.53
N ARG A 226 8.98 -9.67 9.17
CA ARG A 226 8.50 -8.56 9.99
C ARG A 226 9.64 -7.79 10.66
N SER A 227 10.70 -7.52 9.91
CA SER A 227 11.94 -6.93 10.46
C SER A 227 11.69 -5.63 11.21
N TRP A 228 10.72 -4.82 10.77
CA TRP A 228 10.24 -3.59 11.41
C TRP A 228 9.69 -3.74 12.83
N THR A 229 9.50 -4.96 13.34
CA THR A 229 9.09 -5.19 14.74
C THR A 229 10.27 -5.39 15.68
N ARG A 230 11.49 -5.49 15.14
CA ARG A 230 12.70 -5.74 15.90
C ARG A 230 13.31 -4.43 16.39
N ALA A 231 13.90 -4.46 17.58
CA ALA A 231 14.55 -3.28 18.17
C ALA A 231 15.78 -2.81 17.38
N ASP A 232 16.40 -3.69 16.60
CA ASP A 232 17.57 -3.42 15.77
C ASP A 232 17.24 -3.12 14.31
N PHE A 233 15.96 -2.91 13.99
CA PHE A 233 15.52 -2.58 12.64
C PHE A 233 16.09 -1.28 12.11
#